data_AF-A0AAD6DDI3-F1
#
_entry.id   AF-A0AAD6DDI3-F1
#
_cell.length_a   1.000
_cell.length_b   1.000
_cell.length_c   1.000
_cell.angle_alpha   90.00
_cell.angle_beta   90.00
_cell.angle_gamma   90.00
#
_symmetry.space_group_name_H-M   'P 1'
#
loop_
_entity.id
_entity.type
_entity.pdbx_description
1 polymer ?
#
loop_
_entity_poly.entity_id
_entity_poly.type
_entity_poly.pdbx_seq_one_letter_code
_entity_poly.pdbx_strand_id
1 'polypeptide(L)'
;MSQFNYFPARNSTSFSSGWRVVVVEEGALFTRVAAETGRDAASLSVEEKSKILVLERLAMNKDIKSQWQDALAQMSLLSNIPISLTELHALSNDILSLSGDSSVDGSWYSRRMALSAIYASAEVVMTRDPTPDLSETASFVNRRFEDKLVLKEKVEGVGQCISFWGNTIVGVGRSWGMKI
;
A
#
# COMPACT_ATOMS: atom_id res chain seq x y z
N MET A 1 3.90 30.06 -3.31
CA MET A 1 3.76 29.93 -4.77
C MET A 1 5.08 29.41 -5.31
N SER A 2 5.21 28.09 -5.53
CA SER A 2 6.19 27.45 -6.44
C SER A 2 6.18 25.92 -6.25
N GLN A 3 5.62 25.22 -7.26
CA GLN A 3 6.12 23.96 -7.82
C GLN A 3 6.10 22.69 -6.93
N PHE A 4 4.95 22.01 -6.86
CA PHE A 4 4.90 20.55 -6.67
C PHE A 4 3.99 19.92 -7.73
N ASN A 5 4.20 20.29 -8.99
CA ASN A 5 3.64 19.63 -10.16
C ASN A 5 4.79 18.98 -10.92
N TYR A 6 5.07 17.70 -10.66
CA TYR A 6 5.63 16.79 -11.67
C TYR A 6 5.54 15.33 -11.21
N PHE A 7 4.46 14.64 -11.55
CA PHE A 7 4.56 13.21 -11.84
C PHE A 7 4.13 13.08 -13.31
N PRO A 8 5.00 12.61 -14.21
CA PRO A 8 4.72 12.63 -15.64
C PRO A 8 3.58 11.67 -15.99
N ALA A 9 2.79 12.06 -17.00
CA ALA A 9 1.81 11.21 -17.67
C ALA A 9 2.44 9.85 -17.98
N ARG A 10 1.90 8.79 -17.38
CA ARG A 10 2.46 7.44 -17.46
C ARG A 10 2.20 6.88 -18.86
N ASN A 11 3.27 6.66 -19.62
CA ASN A 11 3.23 5.79 -20.79
C ASN A 11 2.82 4.39 -20.29
N SER A 12 1.70 3.85 -20.77
CA SER A 12 1.12 2.63 -20.23
C SER A 12 2.06 1.44 -20.44
N THR A 13 2.70 0.95 -19.38
CA THR A 13 3.30 -0.38 -19.39
C THR A 13 2.17 -1.41 -19.51
N SER A 14 2.38 -2.49 -20.28
CA SER A 14 1.35 -3.52 -20.54
C SER A 14 0.80 -4.17 -19.27
N PHE A 15 1.59 -4.20 -18.19
CA PHE A 15 1.17 -4.68 -16.89
C PHE A 15 0.12 -3.75 -16.27
N SER A 16 0.26 -2.42 -16.49
CA SER A 16 -0.66 -1.42 -15.96
C SER A 16 -1.97 -1.30 -16.72
N SER A 17 -1.99 -1.60 -18.02
CA SER A 17 -3.19 -1.47 -18.85
C SER A 17 -4.17 -2.62 -18.63
N GLY A 18 -3.67 -3.85 -18.47
CA GLY A 18 -4.51 -5.03 -18.21
C GLY A 18 -5.30 -4.92 -16.92
N TRP A 19 -4.65 -4.58 -15.80
CA TRP A 19 -5.35 -4.41 -14.53
C TRP A 19 -6.30 -3.20 -14.58
N ARG A 20 -5.91 -2.08 -15.22
CA ARG A 20 -6.76 -0.88 -15.30
C ARG A 20 -8.00 -1.10 -16.16
N VAL A 21 -7.96 -1.96 -17.18
CA VAL A 21 -9.12 -2.33 -18.01
C VAL A 21 -10.06 -3.28 -17.27
N VAL A 22 -9.53 -4.27 -16.53
CA VAL A 22 -10.36 -5.10 -15.63
C VAL A 22 -11.03 -4.23 -14.56
N VAL A 23 -10.31 -3.22 -14.10
CA VAL A 23 -10.78 -2.22 -13.16
C VAL A 23 -11.73 -1.19 -13.77
N VAL A 24 -11.78 -0.95 -15.09
CA VAL A 24 -12.80 -0.03 -15.66
C VAL A 24 -14.23 -0.55 -15.47
N GLU A 25 -14.40 -1.85 -15.16
CA GLU A 25 -15.65 -2.41 -14.60
C GLU A 25 -15.87 -2.09 -13.09
N GLU A 26 -15.09 -1.19 -12.46
CA GLU A 26 -15.10 -0.85 -11.02
C GLU A 26 -16.48 -0.47 -10.47
N GLY A 27 -17.29 0.22 -11.27
CA GLY A 27 -18.67 0.52 -10.90
C GLY A 27 -19.49 -0.75 -10.70
N ALA A 28 -19.18 -1.81 -11.43
CA ALA A 28 -19.77 -3.13 -11.26
C ALA A 28 -19.09 -3.94 -10.15
N LEU A 29 -17.76 -3.84 -9.93
CA LEU A 29 -17.09 -4.57 -8.84
C LEU A 29 -17.64 -4.18 -7.47
N PHE A 30 -17.63 -2.88 -7.15
CA PHE A 30 -18.15 -2.42 -5.86
C PHE A 30 -19.65 -2.66 -5.75
N THR A 31 -20.41 -2.55 -6.85
CA THR A 31 -21.84 -2.88 -6.86
C THR A 31 -22.10 -4.36 -6.61
N ARG A 32 -21.30 -5.27 -7.20
CA ARG A 32 -21.39 -6.72 -6.97
C ARG A 32 -21.07 -7.06 -5.52
N VAL A 33 -19.94 -6.58 -5.00
CA VAL A 33 -19.54 -6.83 -3.60
C VAL A 33 -20.54 -6.23 -2.62
N ALA A 34 -21.05 -5.02 -2.90
CA ALA A 34 -22.04 -4.39 -2.06
C ALA A 34 -23.38 -5.15 -2.10
N ALA A 35 -23.80 -5.65 -3.26
CA ALA A 35 -24.97 -6.52 -3.39
C ALA A 35 -24.83 -7.83 -2.60
N GLU A 36 -23.65 -8.47 -2.63
CA GLU A 36 -23.36 -9.67 -1.83
C GLU A 36 -23.42 -9.40 -0.31
N THR A 37 -23.07 -8.18 0.10
CA THR A 37 -23.06 -7.76 1.51
C THR A 37 -24.38 -7.08 1.95
N GLY A 38 -25.33 -6.89 1.04
CA GLY A 38 -26.59 -6.17 1.29
C GLY A 38 -26.40 -4.67 1.58
N ARG A 39 -25.32 -4.06 1.10
CA ARG A 39 -24.98 -2.63 1.27
C ARG A 39 -24.95 -1.93 -0.09
N ASP A 40 -24.93 -0.60 -0.09
CA ASP A 40 -24.72 0.19 -1.30
C ASP A 40 -23.23 0.40 -1.57
N ALA A 41 -22.82 0.35 -2.85
CA ALA A 41 -21.42 0.59 -3.26
C ALA A 41 -20.91 1.99 -2.85
N ALA A 42 -21.82 2.97 -2.78
CA ALA A 42 -21.52 4.32 -2.31
C ALA A 42 -21.25 4.39 -0.79
N SER A 43 -21.77 3.43 -0.02
CA SER A 43 -21.62 3.38 1.45
C SER A 43 -20.30 2.75 1.91
N LEU A 44 -19.53 2.16 1.00
CA LEU A 44 -18.23 1.57 1.29
C LEU A 44 -17.18 2.66 1.54
N SER A 45 -16.47 2.53 2.66
CA SER A 45 -15.34 3.37 3.01
C SER A 45 -14.17 3.20 2.04
N VAL A 46 -13.28 4.21 1.98
CA VAL A 46 -12.05 4.17 1.17
C VAL A 46 -11.19 2.94 1.55
N GLU A 47 -11.20 2.56 2.82
CA GLU A 47 -10.48 1.40 3.32
C GLU A 47 -11.07 0.07 2.84
N GLU A 48 -12.39 -0.10 2.95
CA GLU A 48 -13.10 -1.28 2.43
C GLU A 48 -12.85 -1.43 0.92
N LYS A 49 -12.93 -0.33 0.18
CA LYS A 49 -12.63 -0.32 -1.27
C LYS A 49 -11.18 -0.70 -1.57
N SER A 50 -10.23 -0.14 -0.81
CA SER A 50 -8.81 -0.46 -0.95
C SER A 50 -8.54 -1.96 -0.69
N LYS A 51 -9.19 -2.52 0.33
CA LYS A 51 -9.10 -3.94 0.66
C LYS A 51 -9.65 -4.82 -0.46
N ILE A 52 -10.83 -4.51 -0.98
CA ILE A 52 -11.44 -5.22 -2.11
C ILE A 52 -10.50 -5.23 -3.32
N LEU A 53 -9.97 -4.07 -3.69
CA LEU A 53 -9.04 -3.91 -4.82
C LEU A 53 -7.73 -4.71 -4.63
N VAL A 54 -7.19 -4.74 -3.41
CA VAL A 54 -6.00 -5.55 -3.10
C VAL A 54 -6.28 -7.04 -3.29
N LEU A 55 -7.42 -7.53 -2.77
CA LEU A 55 -7.80 -8.94 -2.88
C LEU A 55 -8.07 -9.33 -4.33
N GLU A 56 -8.75 -8.48 -5.08
CA GLU A 56 -9.01 -8.71 -6.51
C GLU A 56 -7.71 -8.80 -7.29
N ARG A 57 -6.78 -7.87 -7.04
CA ARG A 57 -5.47 -7.90 -7.70
C ARG A 57 -4.69 -9.16 -7.36
N LEU A 58 -4.72 -9.62 -6.11
CA LEU A 58 -4.07 -10.88 -5.71
C LEU A 58 -4.74 -12.09 -6.36
N ALA A 59 -6.07 -12.10 -6.51
CA ALA A 59 -6.82 -13.17 -7.15
C ALA A 59 -6.43 -13.37 -8.62
N MET A 60 -5.99 -12.32 -9.32
CA MET A 60 -5.47 -12.42 -10.69
C MET A 60 -4.18 -13.27 -10.79
N ASN A 61 -3.47 -13.49 -9.68
CA ASN A 61 -2.25 -14.30 -9.66
C ASN A 61 -2.53 -15.80 -9.37
N LYS A 62 -3.80 -16.21 -9.22
CA LYS A 62 -4.18 -17.60 -8.86
C LYS A 62 -3.59 -18.64 -9.82
N ASP A 63 -3.67 -18.40 -11.14
CA ASP A 63 -3.24 -19.35 -12.16
C ASP A 63 -1.72 -19.51 -12.24
N ILE A 64 -0.97 -18.48 -11.84
CA ILE A 64 0.50 -18.43 -11.89
C ILE A 64 1.15 -18.59 -10.51
N LYS A 65 0.37 -18.94 -9.49
CA LYS A 65 0.80 -19.04 -8.09
C LYS A 65 2.02 -19.94 -7.88
N SER A 66 2.10 -21.04 -8.62
CA SER A 66 3.22 -21.99 -8.55
C SER A 66 4.56 -21.37 -8.96
N GLN A 67 4.55 -20.41 -9.88
CA GLN A 67 5.74 -19.70 -10.37
C GLN A 67 5.96 -18.38 -9.62
N TRP A 68 5.03 -17.98 -8.76
CA TRP A 68 5.06 -16.67 -8.12
C TRP A 68 6.24 -16.51 -7.15
N GLN A 69 6.67 -17.59 -6.49
CA GLN A 69 7.87 -17.57 -5.64
C GLN A 69 9.13 -17.25 -6.45
N ASP A 70 9.28 -17.87 -7.62
CA ASP A 70 10.41 -17.62 -8.52
C ASP A 70 10.36 -16.20 -9.11
N ALA A 71 9.16 -15.72 -9.45
CA ALA A 71 8.96 -14.34 -9.91
C ALA A 71 9.37 -13.33 -8.83
N LEU A 72 8.96 -13.53 -7.58
CA LEU A 72 9.36 -12.68 -6.45
C LEU A 72 10.87 -12.73 -6.19
N ALA A 73 11.50 -13.90 -6.33
CA ALA A 73 12.96 -14.04 -6.24
C ALA A 73 13.66 -13.23 -7.34
N GLN A 74 13.15 -13.29 -8.58
CA GLN A 74 13.68 -12.52 -9.70
C GLN A 74 13.51 -11.00 -9.51
N MET A 75 12.37 -10.56 -8.98
CA MET A 75 12.12 -9.15 -8.63
C MET A 75 13.05 -8.64 -7.53
N SER A 76 13.50 -9.55 -6.65
CA SER A 76 14.41 -9.25 -5.54
C SER A 76 15.88 -9.18 -5.95
N LEU A 77 16.23 -9.50 -7.20
CA LEU A 77 17.58 -9.26 -7.71
C LEU A 77 17.88 -7.76 -7.73
N LEU A 78 19.10 -7.39 -7.33
CA LEU A 78 19.50 -5.98 -7.15
C LEU A 78 19.27 -5.12 -8.41
N SER A 79 19.46 -5.69 -9.61
CA SER A 79 19.20 -5.02 -10.88
C SER A 79 17.71 -4.73 -11.13
N ASN A 80 16.83 -5.55 -10.55
CA ASN A 80 15.38 -5.51 -10.77
C ASN A 80 14.62 -4.81 -9.64
N ILE A 81 15.25 -4.58 -8.49
CA ILE A 81 14.64 -3.89 -7.35
C ILE A 81 14.05 -2.51 -7.74
N PRO A 82 14.79 -1.60 -8.44
CA PRO A 82 14.26 -0.27 -8.72
C PRO A 82 13.00 -0.28 -9.59
N ILE A 83 12.97 -1.15 -10.61
CA ILE A 83 11.82 -1.28 -11.50
C ILE A 83 10.63 -1.95 -10.79
N SER A 84 10.89 -2.99 -10.00
CA SER A 84 9.86 -3.70 -9.22
C SER A 84 9.19 -2.77 -8.18
N LEU A 85 9.99 -1.97 -7.49
CA LEU A 85 9.47 -0.97 -6.54
C LEU A 85 8.67 0.14 -7.22
N THR A 86 9.08 0.55 -8.42
CA THR A 86 8.35 1.56 -9.21
C THR A 86 6.96 1.04 -9.60
N GLU A 87 6.87 -0.19 -10.08
CA GLU A 87 5.61 -0.83 -10.42
C GLU A 87 4.72 -1.07 -9.18
N LEU A 88 5.32 -1.47 -8.05
CA LEU A 88 4.60 -1.62 -6.79
C LEU A 88 4.03 -0.29 -6.28
N HIS A 89 4.82 0.79 -6.34
CA HIS A 89 4.37 2.13 -5.98
C HIS A 89 3.26 2.60 -6.91
N ALA A 90 3.42 2.38 -8.22
CA ALA A 90 2.43 2.71 -9.24
C ALA A 90 1.09 2.01 -8.98
N LEU A 91 1.10 0.70 -8.72
CA LEU A 91 -0.06 -0.09 -8.33
C LEU A 91 -0.73 0.45 -7.07
N SER A 92 0.06 0.76 -6.04
CA SER A 92 -0.46 1.28 -4.77
C SER A 92 -1.13 2.64 -4.94
N ASN A 93 -0.53 3.52 -5.75
CA ASN A 93 -1.11 4.81 -6.10
C ASN A 93 -2.45 4.64 -6.85
N ASP A 94 -2.49 3.68 -7.77
CA ASP A 94 -3.69 3.40 -8.55
C ASP A 94 -4.83 2.85 -7.68
N ILE A 95 -4.57 1.88 -6.79
CA ILE A 95 -5.55 1.35 -5.84
C ILE A 95 -6.12 2.47 -4.96
N LEU A 96 -5.27 3.34 -4.41
CA LEU A 96 -5.73 4.47 -3.59
C LEU A 96 -6.57 5.46 -4.40
N SER A 97 -6.16 5.76 -5.64
CA SER A 97 -6.93 6.62 -6.52
C SER A 97 -8.33 6.06 -6.81
N LEU A 98 -8.44 4.74 -7.03
CA LEU A 98 -9.71 4.07 -7.33
C LEU A 98 -10.60 3.92 -6.11
N SER A 99 -10.00 3.76 -4.93
CA SER A 99 -10.73 3.74 -3.67
C SER A 99 -11.34 5.10 -3.28
N GLY A 100 -10.94 6.18 -3.95
CA GLY A 100 -11.40 7.56 -3.67
C GLY A 100 -10.54 8.30 -2.65
N ASP A 101 -9.31 7.83 -2.36
CA ASP A 101 -8.39 8.52 -1.46
C ASP A 101 -7.98 9.89 -2.05
N SER A 102 -8.51 10.97 -1.47
CA SER A 102 -8.23 12.36 -1.86
C SER A 102 -7.16 13.01 -0.97
N SER A 103 -6.31 12.21 -0.32
CA SER A 103 -5.25 12.71 0.55
C SER A 103 -4.25 13.53 -0.26
N VAL A 104 -3.89 14.73 0.19
CA VAL A 104 -2.90 15.61 -0.47
C VAL A 104 -1.84 16.16 0.50
N ASP A 105 -1.91 15.74 1.77
CA ASP A 105 -1.03 16.15 2.86
C ASP A 105 0.09 15.12 3.10
N GLY A 106 0.84 15.26 4.20
CA GLY A 106 1.89 14.29 4.58
C GLY A 106 1.39 12.84 4.70
N SER A 107 0.07 12.62 4.85
CA SER A 107 -0.52 11.28 4.86
C SER A 107 -0.54 10.62 3.48
N TRP A 108 -0.37 11.38 2.39
CA TRP A 108 -0.29 10.88 1.02
C TRP A 108 0.85 9.86 0.84
N TYR A 109 2.04 10.19 1.35
CA TYR A 109 3.23 9.33 1.27
C TYR A 109 3.09 8.11 2.16
N SER A 110 2.65 8.29 3.41
CA SER A 110 2.53 7.19 4.36
C SER A 110 1.45 6.19 3.94
N ARG A 111 0.30 6.64 3.40
CA ARG A 111 -0.75 5.75 2.88
C ARG A 111 -0.25 4.88 1.72
N ARG A 112 0.47 5.48 0.75
CA ARG A 112 1.04 4.75 -0.40
C ARG A 112 2.08 3.74 0.04
N MET A 113 3.04 4.16 0.86
CA MET A 113 4.07 3.27 1.40
C MET A 113 3.45 2.11 2.19
N ALA A 114 2.48 2.42 3.04
CA ALA A 114 1.86 1.41 3.86
C ALA A 114 0.99 0.46 3.02
N LEU A 115 0.34 0.93 1.95
CA LEU A 115 -0.39 0.05 1.03
C LEU A 115 0.55 -0.86 0.24
N SER A 116 1.67 -0.31 -0.27
CA SER A 116 2.72 -1.11 -0.92
C SER A 116 3.24 -2.21 0.00
N ALA A 117 3.48 -1.90 1.28
CA ALA A 117 3.94 -2.87 2.27
C ALA A 117 2.90 -3.96 2.56
N ILE A 118 1.61 -3.60 2.68
CA ILE A 118 0.53 -4.61 2.82
C ILE A 118 0.56 -5.53 1.61
N TYR A 119 0.50 -4.97 0.41
CA TYR A 119 0.40 -5.73 -0.83
C TYR A 119 1.59 -6.67 -1.02
N ALA A 120 2.84 -6.17 -0.91
CA ALA A 120 4.03 -6.99 -1.04
C ALA A 120 4.09 -8.11 0.01
N SER A 121 3.68 -7.84 1.26
CA SER A 121 3.63 -8.88 2.29
C SER A 121 2.53 -9.92 2.03
N ALA A 122 1.40 -9.50 1.45
CA ALA A 122 0.31 -10.40 1.07
C ALA A 122 0.71 -11.30 -0.09
N GLU A 123 1.50 -10.81 -1.05
CA GLU A 123 2.05 -11.64 -2.13
C GLU A 123 2.92 -12.78 -1.59
N VAL A 124 3.76 -12.50 -0.59
CA VAL A 124 4.57 -13.55 0.06
C VAL A 124 3.68 -14.57 0.79
N VAL A 125 2.65 -14.11 1.51
CA VAL A 125 1.69 -15.00 2.21
C VAL A 125 0.93 -15.87 1.21
N MET A 126 0.48 -15.27 0.09
CA MET A 126 -0.23 -15.96 -0.99
C MET A 126 0.56 -17.17 -1.51
N THR A 127 1.89 -17.10 -1.58
CA THR A 127 2.70 -18.24 -2.03
C THR A 127 2.65 -19.46 -1.12
N ARG A 128 2.27 -19.28 0.15
CA ARG A 128 2.21 -20.33 1.16
C ARG A 128 0.78 -20.77 1.48
N ASP A 129 -0.21 -20.02 1.01
CA ASP A 129 -1.62 -20.30 1.24
C ASP A 129 -2.02 -21.58 0.49
N PRO A 130 -2.51 -22.64 1.15
CA PRO A 130 -2.94 -23.86 0.46
C PRO A 130 -4.38 -23.77 -0.08
N THR A 131 -5.13 -22.71 0.25
CA THR A 131 -6.56 -22.62 -0.05
C THR A 131 -6.83 -22.19 -1.51
N PRO A 132 -7.88 -22.74 -2.15
CA PRO A 132 -8.22 -22.42 -3.55
C PRO A 132 -8.70 -20.98 -3.73
N ASP A 133 -9.34 -20.41 -2.70
CA ASP A 133 -9.91 -19.06 -2.74
C ASP A 133 -9.00 -17.99 -2.12
N LEU A 134 -7.78 -18.34 -1.70
CA LEU A 134 -6.86 -17.45 -0.99
C LEU A 134 -7.46 -16.90 0.31
N SER A 135 -8.23 -17.71 1.04
CA SER A 135 -8.96 -17.27 2.23
C SER A 135 -8.03 -16.92 3.39
N GLU A 136 -6.90 -17.63 3.54
CA GLU A 136 -5.88 -17.29 4.54
C GLU A 136 -5.19 -15.96 4.19
N THR A 137 -4.90 -15.75 2.91
CA THR A 137 -4.37 -14.47 2.39
C THR A 137 -5.36 -13.34 2.64
N ALA A 138 -6.65 -13.56 2.39
CA ALA A 138 -7.68 -12.56 2.65
C ALA A 138 -7.77 -12.19 4.14
N SER A 139 -7.73 -13.19 5.03
CA SER A 139 -7.67 -12.98 6.48
C SER A 139 -6.41 -12.23 6.92
N PHE A 140 -5.27 -12.51 6.29
CA PHE A 140 -4.04 -11.74 6.52
C PHE A 140 -4.18 -10.28 6.11
N VAL A 141 -4.72 -10.01 4.91
CA VAL A 141 -4.95 -8.64 4.44
C VAL A 141 -5.88 -7.89 5.41
N ASN A 142 -6.98 -8.52 5.85
CA ASN A 142 -7.92 -7.93 6.81
C ASN A 142 -7.23 -7.44 8.08
N ARG A 143 -6.47 -8.32 8.72
CA ARG A 143 -5.71 -7.98 9.94
C ARG A 143 -4.75 -6.82 9.72
N ARG A 144 -4.10 -6.73 8.56
CA ARG A 144 -3.15 -5.65 8.25
C ARG A 144 -3.81 -4.29 8.02
N PHE A 145 -5.05 -4.27 7.54
CA PHE A 145 -5.83 -3.05 7.46
C PHE A 145 -6.29 -2.61 8.86
N GLU A 146 -6.75 -3.55 9.70
CA GLU A 146 -7.09 -3.29 11.11
C GLU A 146 -5.88 -2.77 11.92
N ASP A 147 -4.68 -3.35 11.73
CA ASP A 147 -3.44 -2.93 12.40
C ASP A 147 -3.01 -1.49 12.05
N LYS A 148 -3.41 -0.93 10.90
CA LYS A 148 -3.07 0.45 10.51
C LYS A 148 -3.77 1.50 11.36
N LEU A 149 -4.90 1.17 11.99
CA LEU A 149 -5.53 2.02 13.00
C LEU A 149 -4.57 2.25 14.17
N VAL A 150 -3.79 1.23 14.54
CA VAL A 150 -2.82 1.28 15.65
C VAL A 150 -1.56 2.08 15.29
N LEU A 151 -1.13 2.08 14.02
CA LEU A 151 0.03 2.86 13.57
C LEU A 151 -0.25 4.37 13.46
N LYS A 152 -1.50 4.78 13.23
CA LYS A 152 -1.90 6.20 13.31
C LYS A 152 -1.91 6.70 14.77
N GLU A 153 -2.33 5.87 15.73
CA GLU A 153 -2.33 6.25 17.15
C GLU A 153 -0.95 6.21 17.80
N LYS A 154 -0.04 5.31 17.37
CA LYS A 154 1.30 5.18 17.97
C LYS A 154 2.33 6.24 17.59
N VAL A 155 1.95 7.29 16.86
CA VAL A 155 2.81 8.47 16.63
C VAL A 155 2.97 9.31 17.90
N GLU A 156 2.07 9.16 18.89
CA GLU A 156 2.18 9.85 20.18
C GLU A 156 3.41 9.41 21.01
N GLY A 157 4.00 8.25 20.72
CA GLY A 157 5.21 7.75 21.39
C GLY A 157 6.54 8.32 20.87
N VAL A 158 6.54 9.00 19.71
CA VAL A 158 7.76 9.58 19.11
C VAL A 158 8.28 10.78 19.92
N GLY A 159 7.41 11.45 20.68
CA GLY A 159 7.78 12.56 21.57
C GLY A 159 8.81 12.17 22.64
N GLN A 160 8.81 10.91 23.09
CA GLN A 160 9.75 10.44 24.11
C GLN A 160 11.14 10.14 23.53
N CYS A 161 11.22 9.71 22.26
CA CYS A 161 12.51 9.50 21.59
C CYS A 161 13.21 10.84 21.28
N ILE A 162 12.44 11.86 20.89
CA ILE A 162 12.93 13.24 20.71
C ILE A 162 13.40 13.83 22.05
N SER A 163 12.70 13.51 23.15
CA SER A 163 13.07 13.94 24.50
C SER A 163 14.39 13.30 24.98
N PHE A 164 14.65 12.04 24.59
CA PHE A 164 15.90 11.34 24.93
C PHE A 164 17.12 11.87 24.15
N TRP A 165 16.97 12.22 22.87
CA TRP A 165 18.05 12.84 22.08
C TRP A 165 18.24 14.34 22.33
N GLY A 166 17.18 15.04 22.74
CA GLY A 166 17.19 16.50 22.93
C GLY A 166 18.19 17.00 23.98
N ASN A 167 18.30 16.31 25.12
CA ASN A 167 19.24 16.72 26.18
C ASN A 167 20.70 16.45 25.80
N THR A 168 20.97 15.41 25.01
CA THR A 168 22.32 15.05 24.56
C THR A 168 22.85 16.08 23.55
N ILE A 169 22.01 16.57 22.63
CA ILE A 169 22.39 17.60 21.65
C ILE A 169 22.72 18.93 22.34
N VAL A 170 21.95 19.31 23.37
CA VAL A 170 22.23 20.51 24.16
C VAL A 170 23.53 20.37 24.97
N GLY A 171 23.80 19.18 25.52
CA GLY A 171 25.06 18.89 26.23
C GLY A 171 26.29 18.97 25.32
N VAL A 172 26.21 18.38 24.12
CA VAL A 172 27.29 18.44 23.10
C VAL A 172 27.48 19.86 22.57
N GLY A 173 26.40 20.62 22.38
CA GLY A 173 26.47 22.02 21.95
C GLY A 173 27.17 22.95 22.96
N ARG A 174 26.95 22.74 24.27
CA ARG A 174 27.70 23.45 25.33
C ARG A 174 29.18 23.07 25.36
N SER A 175 29.50 21.80 25.11
CA SER A 175 30.89 21.32 25.04
C SER A 175 31.68 21.94 23.89
N TRP A 176 31.03 22.39 22.82
CA TRP A 176 31.67 23.06 21.67
C TRP A 176 31.70 24.60 21.78
N GLY A 177 31.37 25.16 22.95
CA GLY A 177 31.55 26.60 23.21
C GLY A 177 30.55 27.52 22.51
N MET A 178 29.42 26.98 22.03
CA MET A 178 28.33 27.81 21.52
C MET A 178 27.68 28.58 22.68
N LYS A 179 27.77 29.91 22.66
CA LYS A 179 26.99 30.78 23.53
C LYS A 179 25.52 30.65 23.14
N ILE A 180 24.74 30.01 24.01
CA ILE A 180 23.28 30.10 24.02
C ILE A 180 22.91 31.24 24.96
#